data_AF-A0A2U1L6W8-F1
#
_entry.id   AF-A0A2U1L6W8-F1
#
_cell.length_a   1.000
_cell.length_b   1.000
_cell.length_c   1.000
_cell.angle_alpha   90.00
_cell.angle_beta   90.00
_cell.angle_gamma   90.00
#
_symmetry.space_group_name_H-M   'P 1'
#
loop_
_entity.id
_entity.type
_entity.pdbx_description
1 polymer ?
#
loop_
_entity_poly.entity_id
_entity_poly.type
_entity_poly.pdbx_seq_one_letter_code
_entity_poly.pdbx_strand_id
1 'polypeptide(L)'
;MSSLLTSLLLLSTLTLTSAAGSRSILRVNPVAAAGDATDLAVDLNVTNFDSVLKDTPASYAIVEFFAHWCPACRNYKPQYEKVARIFNGPNAAHPGIILMARVDCANKVTLPSECDTHICLYP
;
A
#
# COMPACT_ATOMS: atom_id res chain seq x y z
N MET A 1 8.73 54.82 -34.21
CA MET A 1 7.32 54.83 -33.75
C MET A 1 6.53 53.56 -34.15
N SER A 2 7.08 52.64 -34.96
CA SER A 2 6.36 51.43 -35.41
C SER A 2 6.65 50.14 -34.60
N SER A 3 7.62 50.17 -33.68
CA SER A 3 8.07 49.02 -32.88
C SER A 3 7.37 48.88 -31.52
N LEU A 4 6.63 49.91 -31.08
CA LEU A 4 5.82 49.86 -29.85
C LEU A 4 4.42 49.28 -30.11
N LEU A 5 3.88 49.43 -31.33
CA LEU A 5 2.58 48.85 -31.70
C LEU A 5 2.61 47.32 -31.82
N THR A 6 3.73 46.74 -32.28
CA THR A 6 3.85 45.28 -32.42
C THR A 6 3.90 44.56 -31.06
N SER A 7 4.37 45.22 -30.00
CA SER A 7 4.44 44.62 -28.66
C SER A 7 3.08 44.56 -27.97
N LEU A 8 2.12 45.44 -28.30
CA LEU A 8 0.78 45.42 -27.73
C LEU A 8 -0.12 44.31 -28.29
N LEU A 9 0.13 43.88 -29.52
CA LEU A 9 -0.66 42.84 -30.20
C LEU A 9 -0.34 41.42 -29.73
N LEU A 10 0.83 41.17 -29.14
CA LEU A 10 1.20 39.84 -28.60
C LEU A 10 0.68 39.58 -27.18
N LEU A 11 0.23 40.60 -26.43
CA LEU A 11 -0.29 40.41 -25.07
C LEU A 11 -1.79 40.07 -25.02
N SER A 12 -2.51 40.13 -26.14
CA SER A 12 -3.96 39.90 -26.19
C SER A 12 -4.36 38.41 -26.27
N THR A 13 -3.42 37.49 -26.48
CA THR A 13 -3.71 36.04 -26.55
C THR A 13 -3.73 35.34 -25.19
N LEU A 14 -3.51 36.06 -24.08
CA LEU A 14 -3.65 35.54 -22.72
C LEU A 14 -5.05 35.82 -22.15
N THR A 15 -6.12 35.28 -22.76
CA THR A 15 -7.38 35.10 -22.03
C THR A 15 -8.11 33.81 -22.41
N LEU A 16 -8.15 32.91 -21.42
CA LEU A 16 -9.36 32.23 -20.95
C LEU A 16 -10.01 31.17 -21.87
N THR A 17 -9.50 29.93 -21.80
CA THR A 17 -10.38 28.75 -21.92
C THR A 17 -10.79 28.31 -20.52
N SER A 18 -11.96 28.79 -20.08
CA SER A 18 -12.64 28.36 -18.86
C SER A 18 -13.10 26.90 -18.95
N ALA A 19 -12.95 26.18 -17.84
CA ALA A 19 -13.27 24.78 -17.65
C ALA A 19 -14.75 24.43 -17.83
N ALA A 20 -15.04 23.28 -18.45
CA ALA A 20 -16.24 22.49 -18.17
C ALA A 20 -16.08 21.03 -18.64
N GLY A 21 -15.96 20.10 -17.68
CA GLY A 21 -16.55 18.76 -17.80
C GLY A 21 -15.66 17.63 -18.34
N SER A 22 -15.02 16.88 -17.43
CA SER A 22 -15.05 15.41 -17.48
C SER A 22 -14.59 14.81 -16.15
N ARG A 23 -15.40 13.90 -15.63
CA ARG A 23 -15.26 13.26 -14.32
C ARG A 23 -14.07 12.29 -14.33
N SER A 24 -13.28 12.35 -13.27
CA SER A 24 -12.42 11.30 -12.71
C SER A 24 -11.62 10.40 -13.65
N ILE A 25 -10.31 10.64 -13.73
CA ILE A 25 -9.31 9.57 -13.54
C ILE A 25 -8.27 10.17 -12.58
N LEU A 26 -8.22 9.67 -11.35
CA LEU A 26 -7.07 9.86 -10.49
C LEU A 26 -5.85 9.37 -11.29
N ARG A 27 -4.95 10.28 -11.66
CA ARG A 27 -3.59 9.92 -12.08
C ARG A 27 -2.93 9.24 -10.89
N VAL A 28 -3.12 7.92 -10.79
CA VAL A 28 -2.19 7.05 -10.10
C VAL A 28 -0.88 7.29 -10.82
N ASN A 29 0.04 7.99 -10.15
CA ASN A 29 1.41 8.05 -10.58
C ASN A 29 1.86 6.59 -10.65
N PRO A 30 2.23 6.05 -11.83
CA PRO A 30 2.90 4.77 -11.85
C PRO A 30 4.29 5.09 -11.31
N VAL A 31 4.42 5.04 -9.97
CA VAL A 31 5.71 4.64 -9.40
C VAL A 31 6.00 3.35 -10.14
N ALA A 32 7.07 3.44 -10.93
CA ALA A 32 7.45 2.48 -11.93
C ALA A 32 7.15 1.06 -11.43
N ALA A 33 6.61 0.24 -12.33
CA ALA A 33 6.76 -1.20 -12.24
C ALA A 33 8.26 -1.51 -12.24
N ALA A 34 8.91 -1.29 -11.10
CA ALA A 34 10.19 -1.85 -10.76
C ALA A 34 9.88 -3.31 -10.47
N GLY A 35 10.20 -4.15 -11.46
CA GLY A 35 10.09 -5.59 -11.35
C GLY A 35 10.84 -6.08 -10.12
N ASP A 36 10.08 -6.43 -9.10
CA ASP A 36 10.05 -7.75 -8.50
C ASP A 36 8.82 -7.71 -7.58
N ALA A 37 7.77 -8.46 -7.94
CA ALA A 37 6.54 -8.49 -7.16
C ALA A 37 6.71 -9.39 -5.92
N THR A 38 7.84 -9.26 -5.24
CA THR A 38 8.08 -9.92 -3.97
C THR A 38 7.25 -9.22 -2.92
N ASP A 39 6.24 -9.94 -2.46
CA ASP A 39 5.57 -9.61 -1.21
C ASP A 39 6.60 -9.66 -0.09
N LEU A 40 6.72 -8.54 0.62
CA LEU A 40 7.68 -8.37 1.70
C LEU A 40 7.05 -8.55 3.08
N ALA A 41 5.76 -8.89 3.16
CA ALA A 41 5.14 -9.24 4.43
C ALA A 41 5.73 -10.56 4.96
N VAL A 42 6.06 -10.57 6.26
CA VAL A 42 6.61 -11.77 6.89
C VAL A 42 5.49 -12.74 7.24
N ASP A 43 5.58 -13.97 6.73
CA ASP A 43 4.63 -15.04 7.04
C ASP A 43 4.87 -15.62 8.44
N LEU A 44 3.87 -15.49 9.30
CA LEU A 44 3.86 -16.00 10.67
C LEU A 44 2.98 -17.26 10.76
N ASN A 45 3.43 -18.19 11.60
CA ASN A 45 2.79 -19.45 11.92
C ASN A 45 3.08 -19.80 13.39
N VAL A 46 2.52 -20.93 13.86
CA VAL A 46 2.64 -21.38 15.26
C VAL A 46 4.09 -21.57 15.75
N THR A 47 5.05 -21.78 14.84
CA THR A 47 6.45 -22.05 15.19
C THR A 47 7.32 -20.81 15.24
N ASN A 48 6.94 -19.72 14.56
CA ASN A 48 7.77 -18.52 14.42
C ASN A 48 7.11 -17.22 14.91
N PHE A 49 5.82 -17.24 15.25
CA PHE A 49 5.09 -16.03 15.66
C PHE A 49 5.77 -15.32 16.84
N ASP A 50 6.01 -16.06 17.93
CA ASP A 50 6.65 -15.53 19.13
C ASP A 50 8.07 -15.04 18.90
N SER A 51 8.88 -15.80 18.17
CA SER A 51 10.30 -15.46 17.95
C SER A 51 10.43 -14.26 17.03
N VAL A 52 9.70 -14.22 15.91
CA VAL A 52 9.76 -13.09 14.98
C VAL A 52 9.31 -11.79 15.63
N LEU A 53 8.26 -11.81 16.44
CA LEU A 53 7.74 -10.60 17.09
C LEU A 53 8.60 -10.13 18.28
N LYS A 54 9.34 -11.02 18.94
CA LYS A 54 10.24 -10.67 20.05
C LYS A 54 11.63 -10.26 19.59
N ASP A 55 12.14 -10.90 18.54
CA ASP A 55 13.52 -10.73 18.06
C ASP A 55 13.63 -9.62 17.01
N THR A 56 12.50 -9.14 16.46
CA THR A 56 12.50 -8.03 15.50
C THR A 56 13.01 -6.74 16.16
N PRO A 57 13.86 -5.95 15.47
CA PRO A 57 14.23 -4.62 15.93
C PRO A 57 13.09 -3.61 15.80
N ALA A 58 11.96 -3.99 15.18
CA ALA A 58 10.81 -3.12 15.00
C ALA A 58 10.12 -2.76 16.33
N SER A 59 9.82 -1.48 16.53
CA SER A 59 9.09 -1.02 17.72
C SER A 59 7.62 -1.47 17.73
N TYR A 60 7.03 -1.64 16.55
CA TYR A 60 5.65 -2.04 16.36
C TYR A 60 5.54 -3.10 15.27
N ALA A 61 4.52 -3.94 15.35
CA ALA A 61 4.18 -4.89 14.30
C ALA A 61 2.71 -4.71 13.89
N ILE A 62 2.47 -4.74 12.58
CA ILE A 62 1.13 -4.86 12.00
C ILE A 62 1.02 -6.29 11.51
N VAL A 63 0.08 -7.04 12.07
CA VAL A 63 -0.17 -8.43 11.71
C VAL A 63 -1.53 -8.53 11.01
N GLU A 64 -1.52 -8.87 9.73
CA GLU A 64 -2.74 -9.20 9.00
C GLU A 64 -3.09 -10.67 9.23
N PHE A 65 -4.19 -10.93 9.91
CA PHE A 65 -4.80 -12.26 9.93
C PHE A 65 -5.70 -12.35 8.69
N PHE A 66 -5.40 -13.26 7.76
CA PHE A 66 -6.18 -13.46 6.52
C PHE A 66 -6.51 -14.94 6.25
N ALA A 67 -7.46 -15.17 5.35
CA ALA A 67 -7.79 -16.49 4.84
C ALA A 67 -7.81 -16.47 3.31
N HIS A 68 -7.14 -17.42 2.67
CA HIS A 68 -7.01 -17.44 1.19
C HIS A 68 -8.36 -17.60 0.47
N TRP A 69 -9.35 -18.23 1.11
CA TRP A 69 -10.71 -18.38 0.56
C TRP A 69 -11.60 -17.14 0.79
N CYS A 70 -11.22 -16.21 1.68
CA CYS A 70 -12.02 -15.03 1.98
C CYS A 70 -11.94 -13.98 0.83
N PRO A 71 -13.07 -13.62 0.19
CA PRO A 71 -13.08 -12.64 -0.90
C PRO A 71 -12.61 -11.25 -0.48
N ALA A 72 -12.94 -10.80 0.73
CA ALA A 72 -12.50 -9.50 1.25
C ALA A 72 -10.97 -9.45 1.44
N CYS A 73 -10.39 -10.50 2.03
CA CYS A 73 -8.94 -10.62 2.20
C CYS A 73 -8.21 -10.59 0.86
N ARG A 74 -8.70 -11.34 -0.14
CA ARG A 74 -8.08 -11.34 -1.48
C ARG A 74 -8.11 -9.96 -2.14
N ASN A 75 -9.17 -9.19 -1.94
CA ASN A 75 -9.26 -7.83 -2.47
C ASN A 75 -8.35 -6.84 -1.71
N TYR A 76 -8.08 -7.10 -0.44
CA TYR A 76 -7.22 -6.25 0.40
C TYR A 76 -5.72 -6.54 0.21
N LYS A 77 -5.34 -7.81 -0.02
CA LYS A 77 -3.94 -8.27 -0.20
C LYS A 77 -3.08 -7.35 -1.07
N PRO A 78 -3.50 -6.87 -2.26
CA PRO A 78 -2.65 -6.02 -3.09
C PRO A 78 -2.31 -4.66 -2.46
N GLN A 79 -3.15 -4.17 -1.53
CA GLN A 79 -2.86 -2.95 -0.78
C GLN A 79 -1.94 -3.25 0.39
N TYR A 80 -2.18 -4.36 1.09
CA TYR A 80 -1.29 -4.79 2.18
C TYR A 80 0.16 -4.97 1.69
N GLU A 81 0.35 -5.63 0.56
CA GLU A 81 1.68 -5.83 -0.06
C GLU A 81 2.35 -4.52 -0.46
N LYS A 82 1.59 -3.51 -0.91
CA LYS A 82 2.14 -2.17 -1.18
C LYS A 82 2.69 -1.54 0.08
N VAL A 83 1.96 -1.65 1.19
CA VAL A 83 2.39 -1.14 2.49
C VAL A 83 3.59 -1.93 3.01
N ALA A 84 3.58 -3.26 2.89
CA ALA A 84 4.71 -4.12 3.24
C ALA A 84 6.00 -3.70 2.51
N ARG A 85 5.92 -3.33 1.23
CA ARG A 85 7.09 -2.81 0.50
C ARG A 85 7.63 -1.49 1.03
N ILE A 86 6.79 -0.64 1.61
CA ILE A 86 7.19 0.66 2.18
C ILE A 86 7.89 0.49 3.54
N PHE A 87 7.59 -0.56 4.29
CA PHE A 87 8.10 -0.75 5.66
C PHE A 87 9.14 -1.86 5.80
N ASN A 88 8.99 -2.97 5.09
CA ASN A 88 9.93 -4.10 5.12
C ASN A 88 10.95 -4.05 3.97
N GLY A 89 10.79 -3.13 3.02
CA GLY A 89 11.67 -3.01 1.86
C GLY A 89 13.07 -2.46 2.18
N PRO A 90 14.05 -2.66 1.27
CA PRO A 90 15.41 -2.15 1.44
C PRO A 90 15.47 -0.62 1.50
N ASN A 91 14.47 0.06 0.93
CA ASN A 91 14.31 1.52 0.95
C ASN A 91 13.16 1.96 1.88
N ALA A 92 12.97 1.26 3.00
CA ALA A 92 11.87 1.54 3.91
C ALA A 92 11.87 3.01 4.35
N ALA A 93 10.70 3.65 4.35
CA ALA A 93 10.57 5.07 4.72
C ALA A 93 11.04 5.33 6.17
N HIS A 94 10.79 4.34 7.05
CA HIS A 94 11.19 4.33 8.45
C HIS A 94 11.70 2.93 8.84
N PRO A 95 12.99 2.65 8.59
CA PRO A 95 13.54 1.32 8.84
C PRO A 95 13.49 0.99 10.34
N GLY A 96 13.01 -0.21 10.67
CA GLY A 96 13.00 -0.70 12.04
C GLY A 96 11.96 -0.06 12.97
N ILE A 97 10.94 0.64 12.45
CA ILE A 97 9.82 1.11 13.29
C ILE A 97 8.64 0.14 13.23
N ILE A 98 8.24 -0.28 12.03
CA ILE A 98 7.05 -1.12 11.81
C ILE A 98 7.47 -2.38 11.06
N LEU A 99 7.13 -3.54 11.61
CA LEU A 99 7.19 -4.82 10.92
C LEU A 99 5.82 -5.14 10.33
N MET A 100 5.76 -5.36 9.01
CA MET A 100 4.55 -5.85 8.34
C MET A 100 4.59 -7.37 8.28
N ALA A 101 3.64 -8.04 8.90
CA ALA A 101 3.57 -9.50 8.99
C ALA A 101 2.16 -10.02 8.74
N ARG A 102 1.99 -11.31 8.45
CA ARG A 102 0.67 -11.88 8.22
C ARG A 102 0.56 -13.33 8.67
N VAL A 103 -0.67 -13.77 8.90
CA VAL A 103 -1.03 -15.09 9.43
C VAL A 103 -2.16 -15.66 8.57
N ASP A 104 -1.95 -16.82 7.93
CA ASP A 104 -3.00 -17.51 7.16
C ASP A 104 -3.83 -18.42 8.07
N CYS A 105 -5.00 -17.95 8.47
CA CYS A 105 -5.91 -18.67 9.36
C CYS A 105 -6.74 -19.76 8.66
N ALA A 106 -6.67 -19.88 7.34
CA ALA A 106 -7.36 -20.95 6.63
C ALA A 106 -6.60 -22.30 6.70
N ASN A 107 -5.31 -22.26 7.03
CA ASN A 107 -4.49 -23.45 7.16
C ASN A 107 -4.50 -23.98 8.60
N LYS A 108 -4.64 -25.30 8.76
CA LYS A 108 -4.73 -26.00 10.07
C LYS A 108 -3.47 -25.94 10.92
N VAL A 109 -2.42 -25.27 10.43
CA VAL A 109 -1.10 -25.15 11.08
C VAL A 109 -0.97 -23.80 11.82
N THR A 110 -2.06 -23.04 11.89
CA THR A 110 -2.06 -21.65 12.35
C THR A 110 -2.70 -21.50 13.73
N LEU A 111 -2.20 -20.54 14.52
CA LEU A 111 -2.56 -20.26 15.91
C LEU A 111 -4.10 -20.20 16.10
N PRO A 112 -4.73 -21.25 16.66
CA PRO A 112 -6.18 -21.38 16.66
C PRO A 112 -6.89 -20.29 17.48
N SER A 113 -6.29 -19.86 18.58
CA SER A 113 -6.88 -18.88 19.51
C SER A 113 -6.84 -17.44 18.99
N GLU A 114 -5.90 -17.11 18.11
CA GLU A 114 -5.71 -15.73 17.62
C GLU A 114 -6.51 -15.47 16.33
N CYS A 115 -6.74 -16.51 15.53
CA CYS A 115 -7.53 -16.44 14.31
C CYS A 115 -9.05 -16.32 14.56
N ASP A 116 -9.54 -16.77 15.72
CA ASP A 116 -10.99 -16.89 15.99
C ASP A 116 -11.68 -15.54 16.28
N THR A 117 -10.92 -14.54 16.74
CA THR A 117 -11.52 -13.29 17.27
C THR A 117 -11.68 -12.20 16.19
N HIS A 118 -10.98 -12.29 15.05
CA HIS A 118 -10.86 -11.15 14.13
C HIS A 118 -11.02 -11.45 12.64
N ILE A 119 -11.20 -12.70 12.21
CA ILE A 119 -11.11 -13.05 10.79
C ILE A 119 -12.43 -13.29 10.06
N CYS A 120 -13.42 -12.45 10.33
CA CYS A 120 -14.80 -12.53 9.84
C CYS A 120 -15.74 -13.18 10.86
N LEU A 121 -16.07 -12.42 11.92
CA LEU A 121 -17.42 -12.46 12.46
C LEU A 121 -18.35 -11.76 11.45
N TYR A 122 -18.67 -12.45 10.35
CA TYR A 122 -19.94 -12.31 9.64
C TYR A 122 -20.27 -13.69 9.07
N PRO A 123 -21.50 -14.19 9.29
CA PRO A 123 -21.85 -15.58 9.60
C PRO A 123 -21.50 -16.61 8.52
#